data_AF-A0A838EYY8-F1
#
_entry.id   AF-A0A838EYY8-F1
#
_cell.length_a   1.000
_cell.length_b   1.000
_cell.length_c   1.000
_cell.angle_alpha   90.00
_cell.angle_beta   90.00
_cell.angle_gamma   90.00
#
_symmetry.space_group_name_H-M   'P 1'
#
loop_
_entity.id
_entity.type
_entity.pdbx_description
1 polymer ?
#
loop_
_entity_poly.entity_id
_entity_poly.type
_entity_poly.pdbx_seq_one_letter_code
_entity_poly.pdbx_strand_id
1 'polypeptide(L)'
;MKNIIVTLFLLSLSPVILAETFSSTIHSIDFGNENELHLIRFNNGRVSFVNTKKLKLTKSLILSEQKNETVEVKVDDKNNLFSSQAVEPVSLKDYAEELDAWKNTLAPYKPGIVKNFNAALSVQNKMRRDYRSAGQCYNRAHIWAYEEYQRSKLNSMKIFMFFTERYIRKYKFHWWFHVTPMTYVGNLNSPRTLDRRYTSGPRQTKVWSDTFVRSKRICPTVKKFDDFWLNQQTQDCYHIHASMYYVIPRDLEKRDLTGVEKTEFIEKEIIRAYKDGFGKSYRGSTDVRSF
;
A
#
# COMPACT_ATOMS: atom_id res chain seq x y z
N MET A 1 24.23 40.34 52.67
CA MET A 1 24.36 39.69 51.34
C MET A 1 23.33 38.57 51.27
N LYS A 2 22.35 38.66 50.38
CA LYS A 2 21.23 37.70 50.27
C LYS A 2 21.63 36.59 49.31
N ASN A 3 21.73 35.36 49.80
CA ASN A 3 21.97 34.18 48.99
C ASN A 3 20.69 33.81 48.23
N ILE A 4 20.67 34.11 46.93
CA ILE A 4 19.63 33.64 46.01
C ILE A 4 19.98 32.19 45.66
N ILE A 5 19.26 31.24 46.26
CA ILE A 5 19.28 29.84 45.85
C ILE A 5 18.49 29.75 44.55
N VAL A 6 19.19 29.69 43.41
CA VAL A 6 18.60 29.40 42.11
C VAL A 6 18.36 27.89 42.05
N THR A 7 17.14 27.47 42.40
CA THR A 7 16.68 26.09 42.20
C THR A 7 16.55 25.83 40.70
N LEU A 8 17.61 25.29 40.11
CA LEU A 8 17.64 24.86 38.71
C LEU A 8 16.70 23.66 38.57
N PHE A 9 15.46 23.89 38.15
CA PHE A 9 14.51 22.84 37.78
C PHE A 9 15.07 22.12 36.55
N LEU A 10 15.80 21.02 36.79
CA LEU A 10 16.11 20.00 35.79
C LEU A 10 14.79 19.35 35.37
N LEU A 11 14.07 20.02 34.47
CA LEU A 11 13.01 19.41 33.67
C LEU A 11 13.67 18.27 32.89
N SER A 12 13.59 17.07 33.45
CA SER A 12 13.92 15.83 32.76
C SER A 12 12.99 15.74 31.55
N LEU A 13 13.50 16.19 30.41
CA LEU A 13 12.90 15.98 29.10
C LEU A 13 12.90 14.48 28.85
N SER A 14 11.89 13.82 29.41
CA SER A 14 11.60 12.43 29.10
C SER A 14 11.39 12.39 27.58
N PRO A 15 12.11 11.53 26.85
CA PRO A 15 11.94 11.44 25.42
C PRO A 15 10.48 11.13 25.15
N VAL A 16 9.77 12.09 24.54
CA VAL A 16 8.40 11.89 24.09
C VAL A 16 8.50 10.89 22.96
N ILE A 17 8.22 9.61 23.26
CA ILE A 17 8.08 8.58 22.25
C ILE A 17 6.90 9.01 21.39
N LEU A 18 7.20 9.53 20.19
CA LEU A 18 6.19 9.92 19.22
C LEU A 18 5.53 8.64 18.71
N ALA A 19 4.41 8.27 19.34
CA ALA A 19 3.57 7.18 18.88
C ALA A 19 2.82 7.62 17.62
N GLU A 20 2.88 6.81 16.57
CA GLU A 20 2.07 7.01 15.37
C GLU A 20 0.73 6.29 15.55
N THR A 21 -0.37 6.96 15.19
CA THR A 21 -1.72 6.40 15.18
C THR A 21 -2.21 6.28 13.75
N PHE A 22 -2.75 5.13 13.37
CA PHE A 22 -3.44 4.96 12.09
C PHE A 22 -4.59 3.96 12.21
N SER A 23 -5.51 3.98 11.25
CA SER A 23 -6.64 3.04 11.19
C SER A 23 -6.55 2.16 9.96
N SER A 24 -6.81 0.86 10.10
CA SER A 24 -6.89 -0.08 8.99
C SER A 24 -7.58 -1.37 9.42
N THR A 25 -7.99 -2.20 8.47
CA THR A 25 -8.37 -3.58 8.70
C THR A 25 -7.13 -4.46 8.72
N ILE A 26 -7.13 -5.51 9.54
CA ILE A 26 -6.06 -6.51 9.57
C ILE A 26 -6.20 -7.38 8.32
N HIS A 27 -5.08 -7.57 7.63
CA HIS A 27 -4.97 -8.47 6.48
C HIS A 27 -4.63 -9.88 6.96
N SER A 28 -3.57 -10.01 7.76
CA SER A 28 -3.12 -11.29 8.30
C SER A 28 -2.32 -11.14 9.59
N ILE A 29 -2.29 -12.20 10.39
CA ILE A 29 -1.39 -12.33 11.55
C ILE A 29 -0.44 -13.53 11.35
N ASP A 30 0.86 -13.27 11.34
CA ASP A 30 1.91 -14.29 11.37
C ASP A 30 2.49 -14.41 12.79
N PHE A 31 2.22 -15.54 13.45
CA PHE A 31 2.64 -15.78 14.84
C PHE A 31 4.14 -16.01 14.99
N GLY A 32 4.88 -16.28 13.91
CA GLY A 32 6.30 -16.62 14.00
C GLY A 32 6.57 -17.82 14.92
N ASN A 33 7.82 -17.93 15.38
CA ASN A 33 8.24 -18.95 16.36
C ASN A 33 8.00 -18.48 17.81
N GLU A 34 8.11 -19.38 18.81
CA GLU A 34 7.79 -19.11 20.23
C GLU A 34 8.44 -17.83 20.82
N ASN A 35 9.62 -17.45 20.32
CA ASN A 35 10.39 -16.30 20.79
C ASN A 35 10.34 -15.09 19.84
N GLU A 36 9.60 -15.18 18.74
CA GLU A 36 9.48 -14.11 17.78
C GLU A 36 8.25 -13.25 18.06
N LEU A 37 8.33 -11.96 17.72
CA LEU A 37 7.14 -11.10 17.75
C LEU A 37 6.14 -11.58 16.69
N HIS A 38 4.85 -11.51 17.02
CA HIS A 38 3.80 -11.65 16.02
C HIS A 38 3.90 -10.51 15.01
N LEU A 39 3.81 -10.82 13.73
CA LEU A 39 3.79 -9.86 12.63
C LEU A 39 2.35 -9.64 12.19
N ILE A 40 1.87 -8.40 12.29
CA ILE A 40 0.54 -7.98 11.86
C ILE A 40 0.68 -7.26 10.53
N ARG A 41 -0.05 -7.69 9.51
CA ARG A 41 -0.18 -6.99 8.23
C ARG A 41 -1.52 -6.27 8.17
N PHE A 42 -1.52 -5.03 7.71
CA PHE A 42 -2.73 -4.23 7.54
C PHE A 42 -3.06 -4.02 6.07
N ASN A 43 -4.34 -3.91 5.70
CA ASN A 43 -4.74 -3.72 4.30
C ASN A 43 -4.20 -2.43 3.66
N ASN A 44 -3.81 -1.43 4.46
CA ASN A 44 -3.14 -0.23 3.97
C ASN A 44 -1.65 -0.44 3.61
N GLY A 45 -1.11 -1.65 3.80
CA GLY A 45 0.26 -2.01 3.46
C GLY A 45 1.26 -1.89 4.60
N ARG A 46 0.88 -1.30 5.74
CA ARG A 46 1.73 -1.22 6.93
C ARG A 46 1.87 -2.57 7.60
N VAL A 47 2.94 -2.72 8.37
CA VAL A 47 3.12 -3.85 9.29
C VAL A 47 3.36 -3.36 10.72
N SER A 48 3.09 -4.22 11.69
CA SER A 48 3.46 -3.97 13.08
C SER A 48 3.87 -5.27 13.78
N PHE A 49 4.65 -5.13 14.85
CA PHE A 49 5.12 -6.25 15.64
C PHE A 49 4.47 -6.23 17.03
N VAL A 50 3.95 -7.38 17.48
CA VAL A 50 3.31 -7.53 18.80
C VAL A 50 4.09 -8.55 19.62
N ASN A 51 4.37 -8.23 20.89
CA ASN A 51 5.01 -9.17 21.80
C ASN A 51 4.06 -10.31 22.18
N THR A 52 4.52 -11.56 22.05
CA THR A 52 3.75 -12.78 22.34
C THR A 52 3.18 -12.81 23.76
N LYS A 53 3.88 -12.19 24.72
CA LYS A 53 3.44 -12.08 26.12
C LYS A 53 2.22 -11.17 26.31
N LYS A 54 1.89 -10.32 25.34
CA LYS A 54 0.68 -9.46 25.37
C LYS A 54 -0.55 -10.22 24.88
N LEU A 55 -0.94 -11.25 25.63
CA LEU A 55 -2.04 -12.16 25.26
C LEU A 55 -3.37 -11.44 25.01
N LYS A 56 -3.75 -10.46 25.85
CA LYS A 56 -5.01 -9.71 25.69
C LYS A 56 -5.05 -8.93 24.37
N LEU A 57 -3.96 -8.26 24.03
CA LEU A 57 -3.83 -7.50 22.79
C LEU A 57 -3.87 -8.42 21.57
N THR A 58 -3.12 -9.53 21.61
CA THR A 58 -3.11 -10.52 20.52
C THR A 58 -4.50 -11.11 20.30
N LYS A 59 -5.22 -11.52 21.36
CA LYS A 59 -6.59 -12.02 21.26
C LYS A 59 -7.55 -11.00 20.64
N SER A 60 -7.43 -9.73 21.02
CA SER A 60 -8.21 -8.63 20.42
C SER A 60 -7.96 -8.52 18.92
N LEU A 61 -6.68 -8.54 18.49
CA LEU A 61 -6.31 -8.47 17.07
C LEU A 61 -6.85 -9.65 16.26
N ILE A 62 -6.76 -10.88 16.78
CA ILE A 62 -7.32 -12.08 16.13
C ILE A 62 -8.83 -11.95 15.95
N LEU A 63 -9.54 -11.49 16.97
CA LEU A 63 -10.99 -11.29 16.88
C LEU A 63 -11.35 -10.22 15.83
N SER A 64 -10.59 -9.12 15.78
CA SER A 64 -10.82 -8.06 14.77
C SER A 64 -10.47 -8.51 13.36
N GLU A 65 -9.44 -9.36 13.17
CA GLU A 65 -9.14 -9.99 11.88
C GLU A 65 -10.30 -10.88 11.41
N GLN A 66 -10.77 -11.78 12.27
CA GLN A 66 -11.88 -12.69 11.98
C GLN A 66 -13.18 -11.97 11.61
N LYS A 67 -13.42 -10.82 12.24
CA LYS A 67 -14.60 -9.98 11.98
C LYS A 67 -14.38 -8.95 10.87
N ASN A 68 -13.18 -8.87 10.29
CA ASN A 68 -12.79 -7.84 9.32
C ASN A 68 -13.09 -6.42 9.83
N GLU A 69 -12.87 -6.18 11.13
CA GLU A 69 -13.09 -4.89 11.79
C GLU A 69 -11.98 -3.90 11.43
N THR A 70 -12.34 -2.62 11.33
CA THR A 70 -11.34 -1.55 11.28
C THR A 70 -10.80 -1.35 12.69
N VAL A 71 -9.49 -1.32 12.84
CA VAL A 71 -8.82 -1.05 14.10
C VAL A 71 -8.03 0.24 14.00
N GLU A 72 -8.13 1.10 15.03
CA GLU A 72 -7.15 2.14 15.29
C GLU A 72 -5.99 1.50 16.05
N VAL A 73 -4.76 1.67 15.54
CA VAL A 73 -3.55 1.11 16.12
C VAL A 73 -2.57 2.22 16.45
N LYS A 74 -1.86 2.04 17.58
CA LYS A 74 -0.78 2.92 18.02
C LYS A 74 0.53 2.15 18.06
N VAL A 75 1.54 2.68 17.40
CA VAL A 75 2.86 2.06 17.23
C VAL A 75 4.01 3.01 17.58
N ASP A 76 5.17 2.49 17.96
CA ASP A 76 6.40 3.30 18.08
C ASP A 76 7.08 3.50 16.72
N ASP A 77 8.22 4.20 16.75
CA ASP A 77 9.16 4.41 15.65
C ASP A 77 9.72 3.11 15.05
N LYS A 78 9.63 1.99 15.78
CA LYS A 78 10.04 0.65 15.34
C LYS A 78 8.85 -0.23 14.93
N ASN A 79 7.65 0.35 14.82
CA ASN A 79 6.39 -0.33 14.52
C ASN A 79 6.00 -1.42 15.54
N ASN A 80 6.45 -1.34 16.78
CA ASN A 80 5.91 -2.18 17.85
C ASN A 80 4.54 -1.67 18.25
N LEU A 81 3.55 -2.57 18.26
CA LEU A 81 2.17 -2.25 18.56
C LEU A 81 1.95 -2.18 20.08
N PHE A 82 1.44 -1.05 20.56
CA PHE A 82 1.14 -0.84 21.98
C PHE A 82 -0.34 -1.04 22.31
N SER A 83 -1.22 -0.54 21.44
CA SER A 83 -2.66 -0.65 21.61
C SER A 83 -3.35 -0.80 20.26
N SER A 84 -4.47 -1.53 20.27
CA SER A 84 -5.44 -1.55 19.20
C SER A 84 -6.85 -1.38 19.78
N GLN A 85 -7.70 -0.65 19.08
CA GLN A 85 -9.10 -0.49 19.41
C GLN A 85 -9.93 -0.66 18.15
N ALA A 86 -10.93 -1.54 18.18
CA ALA A 86 -11.91 -1.60 17.11
C ALA A 86 -12.64 -0.26 17.02
N VAL A 87 -12.73 0.29 15.82
CA VAL A 87 -13.51 1.49 15.51
C VAL A 87 -14.68 1.08 14.63
N GLU A 88 -15.75 1.87 14.67
CA GLU A 88 -16.93 1.57 13.86
C GLU A 88 -16.54 1.37 12.39
N PRO A 89 -16.99 0.26 11.78
CA PRO A 89 -16.66 -0.01 10.40
C PRO A 89 -17.23 1.10 9.51
N VAL A 90 -16.52 1.39 8.42
CA VAL A 90 -17.14 2.10 7.30
C VAL A 90 -18.37 1.30 6.87
N SER A 91 -19.52 1.96 6.75
CA SER A 91 -20.83 1.38 6.49
C SER A 91 -20.81 0.17 5.54
N LEU A 92 -21.39 -0.97 5.96
CA LEU A 92 -21.51 -2.18 5.13
C LEU A 92 -22.18 -1.94 3.77
N LYS A 93 -23.03 -0.91 3.68
CA LYS A 93 -23.67 -0.48 2.43
C LYS A 93 -22.63 -0.09 1.37
N ASP A 94 -21.53 0.53 1.78
CA ASP A 94 -20.46 0.91 0.84
C ASP A 94 -19.74 -0.29 0.24
N TYR A 95 -19.69 -1.43 0.95
CA TYR A 95 -19.02 -2.65 0.48
C TYR A 95 -19.88 -3.43 -0.53
N ALA A 96 -21.19 -3.50 -0.32
CA ALA A 96 -22.11 -4.18 -1.24
C ALA A 96 -22.15 -3.49 -2.62
N GLU A 97 -22.19 -2.14 -2.64
CA GLU A 97 -22.14 -1.37 -3.88
C GLU A 97 -20.80 -1.54 -4.65
N GLU A 98 -19.71 -1.82 -3.93
CA GLU A 98 -18.40 -2.10 -4.54
C GLU A 98 -18.38 -3.48 -5.22
N LEU A 99 -19.10 -4.46 -4.69
CA LEU A 99 -19.21 -5.80 -5.28
C LEU A 99 -19.99 -5.78 -6.61
N ASP A 100 -21.09 -5.03 -6.68
CA ASP A 100 -21.91 -4.91 -7.89
C ASP A 100 -21.16 -4.22 -9.05
N ALA A 101 -20.16 -3.38 -8.73
CA ALA A 101 -19.32 -2.72 -9.73
C ALA A 101 -18.35 -3.67 -10.46
N TRP A 102 -18.15 -4.89 -9.94
CA TRP A 102 -17.26 -5.87 -10.57
C TRP A 102 -18.05 -6.62 -11.66
N LYS A 103 -17.98 -6.10 -12.89
CA LYS A 103 -18.63 -6.70 -14.04
C LYS A 103 -17.87 -7.95 -14.51
N ASN A 104 -18.60 -9.02 -14.78
CA ASN A 104 -18.11 -10.18 -15.52
C ASN A 104 -17.94 -9.81 -17.01
N THR A 105 -17.00 -8.93 -17.33
CA THR A 105 -16.61 -8.74 -18.73
C THR A 105 -15.50 -9.74 -19.05
N LEU A 106 -15.76 -10.62 -20.03
CA LEU A 106 -14.82 -11.63 -20.49
C LEU A 106 -13.67 -11.06 -21.34
N ALA A 107 -13.73 -9.76 -21.67
CA ALA A 107 -12.72 -9.15 -22.52
C ALA A 107 -11.40 -8.97 -21.73
N PRO A 108 -10.29 -9.58 -22.18
CA PRO A 108 -9.03 -9.44 -21.47
C PRO A 108 -8.53 -8.00 -21.53
N TYR A 109 -8.06 -7.48 -20.40
CA TYR A 109 -7.47 -6.15 -20.32
C TYR A 109 -6.27 -6.03 -21.28
N LYS A 110 -6.31 -5.06 -22.20
CA LYS A 110 -5.22 -4.81 -23.15
C LYS A 110 -4.40 -3.61 -22.69
N PRO A 111 -3.16 -3.81 -22.21
CA PRO A 111 -2.33 -2.71 -21.77
C PRO A 111 -1.87 -1.85 -22.95
N GLY A 112 -1.82 -0.54 -22.72
CA GLY A 112 -1.25 0.40 -23.67
C GLY A 112 0.28 0.29 -23.74
N ILE A 113 0.81 0.53 -24.94
CA ILE A 113 2.25 0.55 -25.21
C ILE A 113 2.63 1.96 -25.64
N VAL A 114 3.57 2.58 -24.94
CA VAL A 114 4.10 3.89 -25.33
C VAL A 114 5.25 3.70 -26.32
N LYS A 115 5.38 4.61 -27.29
CA LYS A 115 6.30 4.45 -28.45
C LYS A 115 7.76 4.24 -28.05
N ASN A 116 8.26 4.98 -27.05
CA ASN A 116 9.66 4.98 -26.66
C ASN A 116 9.84 5.48 -25.22
N PHE A 117 11.08 5.49 -24.74
CA PHE A 117 11.41 5.91 -23.38
C PHE A 117 11.01 7.37 -23.09
N ASN A 118 11.18 8.28 -24.06
CA ASN A 118 10.80 9.69 -23.90
C ASN A 118 9.29 9.86 -23.71
N ALA A 119 8.47 9.05 -24.38
CA ALA A 119 7.04 9.02 -24.14
C ALA A 119 6.71 8.57 -22.71
N ALA A 120 7.33 7.49 -22.22
CA ALA A 120 7.17 7.05 -20.82
C ALA A 120 7.64 8.13 -19.82
N LEU A 121 8.73 8.82 -20.12
CA LEU A 121 9.25 9.91 -19.28
C LEU A 121 8.28 11.10 -19.24
N SER A 122 7.66 11.43 -20.38
CA SER A 122 6.62 12.46 -20.45
C SER A 122 5.42 12.12 -19.57
N VAL A 123 4.97 10.86 -19.60
CA VAL A 123 3.91 10.36 -18.71
C VAL A 123 4.28 10.55 -17.24
N GLN A 124 5.44 10.05 -16.82
CA GLN A 124 5.86 10.15 -15.42
C GLN A 124 6.11 11.59 -14.94
N ASN A 125 6.58 12.49 -15.81
CA ASN A 125 6.81 13.88 -15.45
C ASN A 125 5.51 14.67 -15.20
N LYS A 126 4.39 14.23 -15.76
CA LYS A 126 3.06 14.82 -15.53
C LYS A 126 2.37 14.28 -14.26
N MET A 127 2.93 13.24 -13.63
CA MET A 127 2.42 12.71 -12.38
C MET A 127 2.64 13.70 -11.24
N ARG A 128 1.57 13.92 -10.45
CA ARG A 128 1.58 14.80 -9.28
C ARG A 128 2.62 14.39 -8.24
N ARG A 129 3.04 15.36 -7.41
CA ARG A 129 4.04 15.16 -6.33
C ARG A 129 3.61 15.75 -4.98
N ASP A 130 2.53 16.50 -4.96
CA ASP A 130 2.01 17.28 -3.83
C ASP A 130 1.19 16.43 -2.83
N TYR A 131 1.57 15.17 -2.67
CA TYR A 131 0.94 14.27 -1.70
C TYR A 131 1.39 14.57 -0.27
N ARG A 132 0.49 14.35 0.68
CA ARG A 132 0.84 14.32 2.10
C ARG A 132 1.90 13.24 2.35
N SER A 133 2.81 13.51 3.29
CA SER A 133 3.86 12.57 3.70
C SER A 133 3.29 11.23 4.19
N ALA A 134 2.12 11.26 4.84
CA ALA A 134 1.38 10.09 5.32
C ALA A 134 0.55 9.38 4.23
N GLY A 135 0.54 9.88 3.00
CA GLY A 135 -0.21 9.28 1.89
C GLY A 135 0.28 7.87 1.59
N GLN A 136 -0.64 6.91 1.44
CA GLN A 136 -0.31 5.52 1.15
C GLN A 136 0.04 5.31 -0.34
N CYS A 137 0.90 4.33 -0.64
CA CYS A 137 1.37 4.08 -2.00
C CYS A 137 0.24 3.70 -2.97
N TYR A 138 -0.71 2.88 -2.53
CA TYR A 138 -1.85 2.46 -3.34
C TYR A 138 -2.73 3.63 -3.77
N ASN A 139 -3.00 4.58 -2.87
CA ASN A 139 -3.77 5.79 -3.21
C ASN A 139 -3.05 6.61 -4.28
N ARG A 140 -1.72 6.83 -4.13
CA ARG A 140 -0.93 7.54 -5.16
C ARG A 140 -0.96 6.82 -6.50
N ALA A 141 -0.72 5.51 -6.49
CA ALA A 141 -0.69 4.71 -7.70
C ALA A 141 -2.06 4.68 -8.41
N HIS A 142 -3.15 4.63 -7.65
CA HIS A 142 -4.49 4.65 -8.20
C HIS A 142 -4.84 6.02 -8.81
N ILE A 143 -4.51 7.12 -8.13
CA ILE A 143 -4.67 8.48 -8.66
C ILE A 143 -3.82 8.69 -9.92
N TRP A 144 -2.53 8.33 -9.89
CA TRP A 144 -1.66 8.49 -11.07
C TRP A 144 -2.18 7.72 -12.27
N ALA A 145 -2.66 6.48 -12.07
CA ALA A 145 -3.21 5.69 -13.16
C ALA A 145 -4.51 6.30 -13.72
N TYR A 146 -5.38 6.81 -12.85
CA TYR A 146 -6.61 7.49 -13.24
C TYR A 146 -6.34 8.79 -14.01
N GLU A 147 -5.51 9.69 -13.45
CA GLU A 147 -5.16 10.96 -14.09
C GLU A 147 -4.49 10.75 -15.44
N GLU A 148 -3.63 9.73 -15.54
CA GLU A 148 -2.99 9.39 -16.81
C GLU A 148 -4.00 8.84 -17.82
N TYR A 149 -4.89 7.94 -17.39
CA TYR A 149 -5.96 7.46 -18.25
C TYR A 149 -6.84 8.58 -18.78
N GLN A 150 -7.25 9.54 -17.93
CA GLN A 150 -8.05 10.68 -18.38
C GLN A 150 -7.32 11.52 -19.43
N ARG A 151 -6.05 11.83 -19.16
CA ARG A 151 -5.24 12.77 -19.96
C ARG A 151 -4.77 12.21 -21.31
N SER A 152 -4.34 10.95 -21.36
CA SER A 152 -3.67 10.38 -22.54
C SER A 152 -4.38 9.16 -23.11
N LYS A 153 -5.45 8.70 -22.45
CA LYS A 153 -6.14 7.44 -22.75
C LYS A 153 -5.19 6.23 -22.69
N LEU A 154 -4.11 6.33 -21.91
CA LEU A 154 -3.16 5.24 -21.71
C LEU A 154 -3.75 4.22 -20.74
N ASN A 155 -4.01 3.02 -21.27
CA ASN A 155 -4.34 1.82 -20.48
C ASN A 155 -3.09 1.31 -19.74
N SER A 156 -2.68 2.04 -18.70
CA SER A 156 -1.53 1.63 -17.88
C SER A 156 -1.82 0.34 -17.10
N MET A 157 -0.77 -0.39 -16.74
CA MET A 157 -0.87 -1.49 -15.79
C MET A 157 -0.47 -0.97 -14.40
N LYS A 158 -0.59 -1.83 -13.39
CA LYS A 158 0.04 -1.67 -12.08
C LYS A 158 0.98 -2.83 -11.82
N ILE A 159 2.09 -2.52 -11.16
CA ILE A 159 2.97 -3.52 -10.57
C ILE A 159 2.84 -3.43 -9.05
N PHE A 160 2.38 -4.52 -8.45
CA PHE A 160 2.42 -4.73 -7.02
C PHE A 160 3.70 -5.49 -6.70
N MET A 161 4.46 -5.00 -5.73
CA MET A 161 5.61 -5.68 -5.14
C MET A 161 5.27 -6.06 -3.72
N PHE A 162 5.22 -7.35 -3.45
CA PHE A 162 4.94 -7.92 -2.14
C PHE A 162 6.24 -8.29 -1.45
N PHE A 163 6.39 -7.93 -0.18
CA PHE A 163 7.53 -8.33 0.65
C PHE A 163 7.14 -9.53 1.49
N THR A 164 8.01 -10.54 1.52
CA THR A 164 7.73 -11.78 2.25
C THR A 164 7.91 -11.62 3.76
N GLU A 165 7.32 -12.51 4.56
CA GLU A 165 7.53 -12.56 6.02
C GLU A 165 9.02 -12.63 6.34
N ARG A 166 9.73 -13.51 5.63
CA ARG A 166 11.18 -13.63 5.73
C ARG A 166 11.89 -12.28 5.57
N TYR A 167 11.55 -11.52 4.54
CA TYR A 167 12.16 -10.22 4.30
C TYR A 167 11.81 -9.19 5.38
N ILE A 168 10.52 -9.10 5.72
CA ILE A 168 10.00 -8.17 6.72
C ILE A 168 10.66 -8.44 8.08
N ARG A 169 10.72 -9.70 8.52
CA ARG A 169 11.34 -10.11 9.78
C ARG A 169 12.84 -9.85 9.78
N LYS A 170 13.54 -10.19 8.70
CA LYS A 170 15.00 -10.01 8.57
C LYS A 170 15.43 -8.54 8.60
N TYR A 171 14.69 -7.67 7.90
CA TYR A 171 15.10 -6.27 7.74
C TYR A 171 14.26 -5.28 8.55
N LYS A 172 13.30 -5.77 9.35
CA LYS A 172 12.30 -4.97 10.07
C LYS A 172 11.63 -3.96 9.14
N PHE A 173 11.24 -4.41 7.95
CA PHE A 173 10.69 -3.54 6.92
C PHE A 173 9.26 -3.13 7.27
N HIS A 174 8.89 -1.86 7.03
CA HIS A 174 7.66 -1.27 7.57
C HIS A 174 6.42 -1.45 6.67
N TRP A 175 6.60 -2.04 5.50
CA TRP A 175 5.53 -2.32 4.55
C TRP A 175 5.57 -3.77 4.11
N TRP A 176 4.41 -4.39 3.86
CA TRP A 176 4.34 -5.72 3.26
C TRP A 176 4.00 -5.70 1.78
N PHE A 177 3.63 -4.53 1.23
CA PHE A 177 3.61 -4.32 -0.21
C PHE A 177 3.91 -2.87 -0.60
N HIS A 178 4.26 -2.67 -1.86
CA HIS A 178 4.32 -1.38 -2.53
C HIS A 178 3.73 -1.51 -3.93
N VAL A 179 3.11 -0.45 -4.45
CA VAL A 179 2.47 -0.47 -5.77
C VAL A 179 2.73 0.83 -6.51
N THR A 180 2.87 0.73 -7.83
CA THR A 180 3.03 1.88 -8.72
C THR A 180 2.43 1.57 -10.10
N PRO A 181 2.01 2.59 -10.89
CA PRO A 181 1.67 2.38 -12.28
C PRO A 181 2.89 1.85 -13.05
N MET A 182 2.62 1.09 -14.10
CA MET A 182 3.62 0.62 -15.04
C MET A 182 3.08 0.75 -16.47
N THR A 183 3.98 0.86 -17.44
CA THR A 183 3.64 0.86 -18.86
C THR A 183 4.64 0.00 -19.64
N TYR A 184 4.31 -0.31 -20.89
CA TYR A 184 5.20 -1.01 -21.80
C TYR A 184 5.79 -0.03 -22.80
N VAL A 185 7.10 -0.12 -23.05
CA VAL A 185 7.81 0.79 -23.96
C VAL A 185 8.22 0.05 -25.23
N GLY A 186 7.64 0.45 -26.36
CA GLY A 186 7.88 -0.16 -27.68
C GLY A 186 7.20 -1.51 -27.87
N ASN A 187 7.28 -2.42 -26.89
CA ASN A 187 6.64 -3.73 -26.90
C ASN A 187 6.27 -4.23 -25.49
N LEU A 188 5.49 -5.30 -25.43
CA LEU A 188 5.02 -5.92 -24.18
C LEU A 188 6.13 -6.59 -23.35
N ASN A 189 7.34 -6.75 -23.88
CA ASN A 189 8.47 -7.34 -23.16
C ASN A 189 9.34 -6.29 -22.44
N SER A 190 8.96 -5.01 -22.54
CA SER A 190 9.74 -3.89 -22.01
C SER A 190 8.96 -3.11 -20.96
N PRO A 191 8.60 -3.73 -19.82
CA PRO A 191 7.89 -3.04 -18.75
C PRO A 191 8.76 -1.95 -18.13
N ARG A 192 8.12 -0.83 -17.80
CA ARG A 192 8.69 0.29 -17.06
C ARG A 192 7.75 0.72 -15.96
N THR A 193 8.27 0.81 -14.74
CA THR A 193 7.55 1.33 -13.58
C THR A 193 7.59 2.86 -13.59
N LEU A 194 6.50 3.49 -13.13
CA LEU A 194 6.28 4.93 -13.18
C LEU A 194 6.12 5.49 -11.75
N ASP A 195 7.13 5.26 -10.91
CA ASP A 195 7.07 5.63 -9.49
C ASP A 195 7.66 7.03 -9.25
N ARG A 196 6.83 8.05 -9.42
CA ARG A 196 7.28 9.45 -9.29
C ARG A 196 7.71 9.85 -7.88
N ARG A 197 7.34 9.06 -6.86
CA ARG A 197 7.76 9.32 -5.46
C ARG A 197 9.20 8.89 -5.23
N TYR A 198 9.60 7.73 -5.75
CA TYR A 198 10.90 7.12 -5.46
C TYR A 198 11.89 7.20 -6.63
N THR A 199 11.45 7.59 -7.82
CA THR A 199 12.30 7.64 -9.01
C THR A 199 12.11 8.93 -9.81
N SER A 200 13.19 9.41 -10.43
CA SER A 200 13.19 10.61 -11.27
C SER A 200 12.61 10.39 -12.68
N GLY A 201 12.47 9.14 -13.13
CA GLY A 201 11.94 8.77 -14.44
C GLY A 201 11.67 7.27 -14.52
N PRO A 202 11.14 6.78 -15.65
CA PRO A 202 10.69 5.39 -15.78
C PRO A 202 11.83 4.41 -15.56
N ARG A 203 11.62 3.38 -14.74
CA ARG A 203 12.66 2.40 -14.41
C ARG A 203 12.30 1.01 -14.88
N GLN A 204 13.32 0.21 -15.19
CA GLN A 204 13.11 -1.23 -15.35
C GLN A 204 12.63 -1.81 -14.02
N THR A 205 11.80 -2.85 -14.05
CA THR A 205 11.23 -3.48 -12.86
C THR A 205 12.28 -3.81 -11.81
N LYS A 206 13.41 -4.42 -12.20
CA LYS A 206 14.51 -4.75 -11.29
C LYS A 206 15.16 -3.52 -10.64
N VAL A 207 15.42 -2.48 -11.44
CA VAL A 207 16.03 -1.23 -10.95
C VAL A 207 15.10 -0.54 -9.95
N TRP A 208 13.79 -0.57 -10.20
CA TRP A 208 12.79 -0.06 -9.26
C TRP A 208 12.71 -0.90 -7.98
N SER A 209 12.60 -2.23 -8.08
CA SER A 209 12.51 -3.11 -6.91
C SER A 209 13.75 -3.01 -6.01
N ASP A 210 14.92 -2.81 -6.61
CA ASP A 210 16.18 -2.60 -5.89
C ASP A 210 16.17 -1.34 -5.00
N THR A 211 15.25 -0.41 -5.22
CA THR A 211 15.07 0.76 -4.33
C THR A 211 14.58 0.34 -2.94
N PHE A 212 13.88 -0.79 -2.86
CA PHE A 212 13.21 -1.25 -1.64
C PHE A 212 13.83 -2.54 -1.08
N VAL A 213 14.33 -3.42 -1.97
CA VAL A 213 14.85 -4.75 -1.62
C VAL A 213 16.36 -4.67 -1.35
N ARG A 214 16.74 -4.69 -0.06
CA ARG A 214 18.13 -4.51 0.40
C ARG A 214 19.08 -5.59 -0.14
N SER A 215 18.62 -6.82 -0.26
CA SER A 215 19.42 -7.95 -0.75
C SER A 215 19.70 -7.89 -2.26
N LYS A 216 18.99 -7.03 -3.00
CA LYS A 216 19.03 -6.95 -4.47
C LYS A 216 18.71 -8.26 -5.19
N ARG A 217 18.13 -9.25 -4.49
CA ARG A 217 17.63 -10.49 -5.09
C ARG A 217 16.54 -10.16 -6.11
N ILE A 218 16.43 -10.99 -7.14
CA ILE A 218 15.37 -10.86 -8.12
C ILE A 218 14.03 -11.20 -7.45
N CYS A 219 13.06 -10.30 -7.52
CA CYS A 219 11.67 -10.62 -7.17
C CYS A 219 11.01 -11.31 -8.38
N PRO A 220 10.69 -12.62 -8.32
CA PRO A 220 9.97 -13.27 -9.41
C PRO A 220 8.61 -12.62 -9.65
N THR A 221 8.19 -12.56 -10.91
CA THR A 221 6.83 -12.16 -11.28
C THR A 221 5.93 -13.38 -11.27
N VAL A 222 4.87 -13.32 -10.48
CA VAL A 222 3.83 -14.37 -10.38
C VAL A 222 2.49 -13.84 -10.87
N LYS A 223 1.57 -14.74 -11.22
CA LYS A 223 0.26 -14.37 -11.76
C LYS A 223 -0.79 -14.29 -10.66
N LYS A 224 -0.73 -15.21 -9.70
CA LYS A 224 -1.68 -15.30 -8.59
C LYS A 224 -1.07 -14.75 -7.30
N PHE A 225 -1.91 -14.16 -6.49
CA PHE A 225 -1.63 -13.75 -5.12
C PHE A 225 -1.24 -14.96 -4.26
N ASP A 226 -1.88 -16.12 -4.46
CA ASP A 226 -1.56 -17.35 -3.75
C ASP A 226 -0.11 -17.81 -3.98
N ASP A 227 0.46 -17.56 -5.16
CA ASP A 227 1.86 -17.88 -5.45
C ASP A 227 2.80 -17.08 -4.54
N PHE A 228 2.46 -15.82 -4.23
CA PHE A 228 3.16 -15.05 -3.21
C PHE A 228 2.84 -15.60 -1.82
N TRP A 229 1.55 -15.75 -1.50
CA TRP A 229 1.06 -16.08 -0.17
C TRP A 229 1.63 -17.40 0.37
N LEU A 230 1.68 -18.44 -0.45
CA LEU A 230 2.17 -19.77 -0.06
C LEU A 230 3.71 -19.85 0.02
N ASN A 231 4.43 -18.80 -0.41
CA ASN A 231 5.88 -18.81 -0.56
C ASN A 231 6.60 -17.74 0.28
N GLN A 232 6.11 -17.45 1.49
CA GLN A 232 6.66 -16.42 2.39
C GLN A 232 8.10 -16.64 2.86
N GLN A 233 8.67 -17.84 2.68
CA GLN A 233 10.00 -18.20 3.20
C GLN A 233 11.07 -18.40 2.11
N THR A 234 10.68 -18.39 0.83
CA THR A 234 11.56 -18.78 -0.29
C THR A 234 12.25 -17.58 -0.95
N GLN A 235 11.55 -16.46 -1.09
CA GLN A 235 12.04 -15.23 -1.71
C GLN A 235 11.98 -14.06 -0.74
N ASP A 236 12.58 -12.94 -1.15
CA ASP A 236 12.51 -11.68 -0.41
C ASP A 236 11.28 -10.85 -0.83
N CYS A 237 10.82 -11.05 -2.06
CA CYS A 237 9.75 -10.28 -2.67
C CYS A 237 9.16 -10.99 -3.89
N TYR A 238 7.96 -10.58 -4.29
CA TYR A 238 7.27 -11.02 -5.51
C TYR A 238 6.67 -9.84 -6.25
N HIS A 239 6.57 -9.93 -7.58
CA HIS A 239 5.83 -8.97 -8.40
C HIS A 239 4.53 -9.58 -8.92
N ILE A 240 3.45 -8.80 -8.92
CA ILE A 240 2.20 -9.12 -9.61
C ILE A 240 1.84 -7.94 -10.52
N HIS A 241 1.66 -8.22 -11.81
CA HIS A 241 1.15 -7.24 -12.76
C HIS A 241 -0.38 -7.34 -12.80
N ALA A 242 -1.07 -6.21 -12.74
CA ALA A 242 -2.53 -6.12 -12.78
C ALA A 242 -2.99 -4.93 -13.62
N SER A 243 -4.26 -4.89 -14.00
CA SER A 243 -4.83 -3.73 -14.69
C SER A 243 -4.76 -2.48 -13.78
N MET A 244 -4.87 -1.29 -14.37
CA MET A 244 -4.91 -0.03 -13.61
C MET A 244 -6.07 0.08 -12.62
N TYR A 245 -7.06 -0.81 -12.66
CA TYR A 245 -8.25 -0.70 -11.83
C TYR A 245 -8.06 -1.26 -10.41
N TYR A 246 -7.08 -2.14 -10.19
CA TYR A 246 -6.76 -2.71 -8.88
C TYR A 246 -6.13 -1.68 -7.95
N VAL A 247 -6.65 -1.52 -6.73
CA VAL A 247 -6.20 -0.54 -5.74
C VAL A 247 -5.28 -1.20 -4.72
N ILE A 248 -5.76 -2.25 -4.05
CA ILE A 248 -5.12 -2.88 -2.89
C ILE A 248 -4.94 -4.39 -3.10
N PRO A 249 -4.09 -5.08 -2.31
CA PRO A 249 -3.88 -6.53 -2.42
C PRO A 249 -5.15 -7.37 -2.35
N ARG A 250 -6.11 -6.98 -1.51
CA ARG A 250 -7.42 -7.64 -1.38
C ARG A 250 -8.17 -7.73 -2.71
N ASP A 251 -7.96 -6.76 -3.62
CA ASP A 251 -8.56 -6.82 -4.95
C ASP A 251 -7.98 -7.99 -5.77
N LEU A 252 -6.67 -8.24 -5.66
CA LEU A 252 -5.99 -9.34 -6.34
C LEU A 252 -6.41 -10.70 -5.77
N GLU A 253 -6.52 -10.80 -4.45
CA GLU A 253 -7.06 -11.99 -3.77
C GLU A 253 -8.47 -12.30 -4.25
N LYS A 254 -9.35 -11.29 -4.26
CA LYS A 254 -10.73 -11.45 -4.71
C LYS A 254 -10.79 -11.88 -6.18
N ARG A 255 -9.97 -11.29 -7.05
CA ARG A 255 -9.85 -11.72 -8.45
C ARG A 255 -9.47 -13.20 -8.54
N ASP A 256 -8.48 -13.63 -7.78
CA ASP A 256 -7.99 -15.01 -7.86
C ASP A 256 -8.98 -16.03 -7.29
N LEU A 257 -9.71 -15.66 -6.24
CA LEU A 257 -10.75 -16.49 -5.63
C LEU A 257 -12.02 -16.59 -6.48
N THR A 258 -12.43 -15.49 -7.11
CA THR A 258 -13.72 -15.41 -7.82
C THR A 258 -13.60 -15.54 -9.34
N GLY A 259 -12.41 -15.36 -9.88
CA GLY A 259 -12.16 -15.22 -11.32
C GLY A 259 -12.66 -13.89 -11.91
N VAL A 260 -13.20 -12.99 -11.08
CA VAL A 260 -13.80 -11.72 -11.56
C VAL A 260 -12.72 -10.64 -11.67
N GLU A 261 -12.59 -10.09 -12.88
CA GLU A 261 -11.67 -9.00 -13.18
C GLU A 261 -12.30 -7.64 -12.91
N LYS A 262 -11.51 -6.71 -12.38
CA LYS A 262 -11.92 -5.32 -12.24
C LYS A 262 -11.60 -4.56 -13.52
N THR A 263 -12.62 -3.96 -14.15
CA THR A 263 -12.53 -3.44 -15.53
C THR A 263 -12.80 -1.94 -15.68
N GLU A 264 -13.10 -1.24 -14.59
CA GLU A 264 -13.30 0.21 -14.60
C GLU A 264 -12.84 0.85 -13.30
N PHE A 265 -12.63 2.17 -13.33
CA PHE A 265 -12.36 2.94 -12.11
C PHE A 265 -13.67 3.11 -11.34
N ILE A 266 -13.64 2.79 -10.05
CA ILE A 266 -14.79 3.01 -9.16
C ILE A 266 -14.66 4.42 -8.59
N GLU A 267 -15.63 5.29 -8.88
CA GLU A 267 -15.57 6.71 -8.50
C GLU A 267 -15.37 6.91 -6.98
N LYS A 268 -16.02 6.10 -6.15
CA LYS A 268 -15.84 6.13 -4.69
C LYS A 268 -14.38 5.89 -4.26
N GLU A 269 -13.67 4.98 -4.94
CA GLU A 269 -12.26 4.69 -4.66
C GLU A 269 -11.36 5.84 -5.06
N ILE A 270 -11.62 6.45 -6.22
CA ILE A 270 -10.92 7.64 -6.69
C ILE A 270 -11.07 8.78 -5.67
N ILE A 271 -12.31 9.08 -5.28
CA ILE A 271 -12.61 10.13 -4.30
C ILE A 271 -11.91 9.84 -2.97
N ARG A 272 -11.97 8.59 -2.48
CA ARG A 272 -11.29 8.16 -1.25
C ARG A 272 -9.78 8.35 -1.37
N ALA A 273 -9.17 7.90 -2.47
CA ALA A 273 -7.74 8.04 -2.71
C ALA A 273 -7.31 9.51 -2.71
N TYR A 274 -8.06 10.42 -3.36
CA TYR A 274 -7.78 11.85 -3.32
C TYR A 274 -7.89 12.45 -1.91
N LYS A 275 -8.96 12.10 -1.18
CA LYS A 275 -9.16 12.56 0.21
C LYS A 275 -8.02 12.11 1.12
N ASP A 276 -7.55 10.88 0.97
CA ASP A 276 -6.43 10.35 1.76
C ASP A 276 -5.08 10.96 1.33
N GLY A 277 -4.88 11.15 0.02
CA GLY A 277 -3.62 11.64 -0.55
C GLY A 277 -3.38 13.14 -0.32
N PHE A 278 -4.44 13.96 -0.37
CA PHE A 278 -4.35 15.43 -0.34
C PHE A 278 -5.10 16.06 0.85
N GLY A 279 -6.03 15.33 1.47
CA GLY A 279 -6.76 15.74 2.66
C GLY A 279 -8.17 16.26 2.44
N LYS A 280 -8.80 16.66 3.55
CA LYS A 280 -10.18 17.17 3.61
C LYS A 280 -10.43 18.43 2.76
N SER A 281 -9.39 19.20 2.41
CA SER A 281 -9.50 20.38 1.55
C SER A 281 -9.72 20.04 0.07
N TYR A 282 -9.62 18.77 -0.32
CA TYR A 282 -9.98 18.32 -1.66
C TYR A 282 -11.51 18.43 -1.84
N ARG A 283 -11.97 19.54 -2.43
CA ARG A 283 -13.36 19.78 -2.83
C ARG A 283 -13.65 18.98 -4.10
N GLY A 284 -13.84 17.66 -3.93
CA GLY A 284 -14.21 16.75 -5.02
C GLY A 284 -15.53 17.17 -5.67
N SER A 285 -15.46 17.68 -6.90
CA SER A 285 -16.50 17.57 -7.94
C SER A 285 -16.15 18.41 -9.17
N THR A 286 -15.47 19.56 -9.01
CA THR A 286 -15.08 20.42 -10.14
C THR A 286 -13.77 19.98 -10.81
N ASP A 287 -12.82 19.45 -10.04
CA ASP A 287 -11.48 19.09 -10.54
C ASP A 287 -11.39 17.66 -11.13
N VAL A 288 -12.33 16.77 -10.81
CA VAL A 288 -12.34 15.40 -11.38
C VAL A 288 -12.92 15.41 -12.79
N ARG A 289 -13.78 16.38 -13.11
CA ARG A 289 -14.45 16.53 -14.42
C ARG A 289 -13.75 17.48 -15.39
N SER A 290 -12.66 18.14 -14.96
CA SER A 290 -11.95 19.15 -15.75
C SER A 290 -10.77 18.60 -16.58
N PHE A 291 -10.63 17.27 -16.68
CA PHE A 291 -9.59 16.59 -17.47
C PHE A 291 -10.17 15.74 -18.60
#